data_AF-A0A428Z770-F1
#
_entry.id   AF-A0A428Z770-F1
#
_cell.length_a   1.000
_cell.length_b   1.000
_cell.length_c   1.000
_cell.angle_alpha   90.00
_cell.angle_beta   90.00
_cell.angle_gamma   90.00
#
_symmetry.space_group_name_H-M   'P 1'
#
loop_
_entity.id
_entity.type
_entity.pdbx_description
1 polymer ?
#
loop_
_entity_poly.entity_id
_entity_poly.type
_entity_poly.pdbx_seq_one_letter_code
_entity_poly.pdbx_strand_id
1 'polypeptide(L)'
;MTKEAALATGKLATAPTSNLDGCTDFSYVGGPAPDQARMAAEDAAEKKSRELNAKADEAGKTTGQTGTRQPAQNAEQAAKNAEEAAKGAQRAAEGAKLNADATMAMVELMEKREARDAAFSAEGGASFGKDGLRQLAAPPTAKTAEGIGTGSTVEELKKAYEPRGLKLGENERYQLAIADKANWSYEFTVKDNKVTAVSLLSSAKCS
;
A
#
# COMPACT_ATOMS: atom_id res chain seq x y z
N MET A 1 16.73 4.79 12.16
CA MET A 1 17.39 3.47 12.31
C MET A 1 17.41 2.80 10.95
N THR A 2 18.55 2.28 10.51
CA THR A 2 18.67 1.56 9.22
C THR A 2 18.23 0.11 9.37
N LYS A 3 17.92 -0.53 8.24
CA LYS A 3 17.56 -1.96 8.17
C LYS A 3 18.69 -2.85 8.71
N GLU A 4 19.92 -2.57 8.29
CA GLU A 4 21.10 -3.35 8.67
C GLU A 4 21.37 -3.25 10.17
N ALA A 5 21.24 -2.05 10.74
CA ALA A 5 21.39 -1.83 12.17
C ALA A 5 20.31 -2.57 12.97
N ALA A 6 19.06 -2.59 12.48
CA ALA A 6 17.97 -3.30 13.14
C ALA A 6 18.16 -4.83 13.08
N LEU A 7 18.54 -5.38 11.93
CA LEU A 7 18.84 -6.80 11.76
C LEU A 7 20.01 -7.24 12.66
N ALA A 8 21.05 -6.40 12.79
CA ALA A 8 22.20 -6.67 13.64
C ALA A 8 21.84 -6.78 15.14
N THR A 9 20.68 -6.29 15.57
CA THR A 9 20.21 -6.48 16.96
C THR A 9 19.80 -7.92 17.27
N GLY A 10 19.57 -8.75 16.25
CA GLY A 10 19.05 -10.11 16.41
C GLY A 10 17.61 -10.17 16.93
N LYS A 11 16.85 -9.06 16.86
CA LYS A 11 15.43 -9.02 17.26
C LYS A 11 14.46 -9.24 16.11
N LEU A 12 14.93 -9.14 14.88
CA LEU A 12 14.17 -9.40 13.66
C LEU A 12 14.62 -10.71 13.03
N ALA A 13 13.70 -11.38 12.34
CA ALA A 13 14.05 -12.45 11.42
C ALA A 13 15.01 -11.93 10.34
N THR A 14 15.88 -12.80 9.83
CA THR A 14 16.89 -12.42 8.84
C THR A 14 16.34 -12.30 7.43
N ALA A 15 15.23 -12.97 7.14
CA ALA A 15 14.55 -12.95 5.86
C ALA A 15 13.30 -12.06 5.93
N PRO A 16 13.03 -11.25 4.88
CA PRO A 16 11.84 -10.41 4.85
C PRO A 16 10.58 -11.24 4.67
N THR A 17 9.47 -10.75 5.17
CA THR A 17 8.13 -11.32 5.00
C THR A 17 7.35 -10.60 3.88
N SER A 18 7.77 -9.42 3.43
CA SER A 18 7.20 -8.75 2.25
C SER A 18 8.20 -7.76 1.66
N ASN A 19 8.12 -7.51 0.35
CA ASN A 19 8.85 -6.44 -0.36
C ASN A 19 7.90 -5.47 -1.09
N LEU A 20 6.60 -5.53 -0.77
CA LEU A 20 5.55 -4.88 -1.53
C LEU A 20 5.61 -3.35 -1.41
N ASP A 21 5.42 -2.66 -2.54
CA ASP A 21 5.44 -1.21 -2.71
C ASP A 21 6.77 -0.54 -2.33
N GLY A 22 7.88 -1.26 -2.44
CA GLY A 22 9.20 -0.77 -2.06
C GLY A 22 9.43 -0.70 -0.54
N CYS A 23 8.51 -1.25 0.25
CA CYS A 23 8.72 -1.49 1.67
C CYS A 23 9.28 -2.89 1.89
N THR A 24 10.23 -3.03 2.80
CA THR A 24 10.69 -4.34 3.28
C THR A 24 10.19 -4.58 4.69
N ASP A 25 9.36 -5.60 4.85
CA ASP A 25 8.80 -5.98 6.14
C ASP A 25 9.55 -7.19 6.70
N PHE A 26 9.77 -7.18 8.00
CA PHE A 26 10.40 -8.28 8.74
C PHE A 26 9.54 -8.66 9.94
N SER A 27 9.41 -9.95 10.21
CA SER A 27 8.87 -10.44 11.47
C SER A 27 9.89 -10.29 12.60
N TYR A 28 9.41 -10.26 13.84
CA TYR A 28 10.29 -10.44 15.00
C TYR A 28 10.82 -11.87 15.07
N VAL A 29 11.93 -12.07 15.78
CA VAL A 29 12.43 -13.43 16.06
C VAL A 29 11.36 -14.25 16.79
N GLY A 30 11.13 -15.48 16.32
CA GLY A 30 10.07 -16.37 16.81
C GLY A 30 8.69 -16.07 16.21
N GLY A 31 8.59 -15.02 15.38
CA GLY A 31 7.44 -14.78 14.51
C GLY A 31 7.40 -15.74 13.32
N PRO A 32 6.41 -15.58 12.44
CA PRO A 32 6.22 -16.46 11.31
C PRO A 32 7.36 -16.35 10.30
N ALA A 33 7.64 -17.48 9.68
CA ALA A 33 8.58 -17.57 8.58
C ALA A 33 8.01 -16.89 7.32
N PRO A 34 8.86 -16.39 6.42
CA PRO A 34 8.41 -15.84 5.15
C PRO A 34 7.58 -16.84 4.33
N ASP A 35 6.40 -16.42 3.89
CA ASP A 35 5.59 -17.15 2.92
C ASP A 35 6.06 -16.80 1.50
N GLN A 36 6.90 -17.67 0.93
CA GLN A 36 7.47 -17.48 -0.40
C GLN A 36 6.41 -17.43 -1.50
N ALA A 37 5.30 -18.16 -1.35
CA ALA A 37 4.23 -18.16 -2.35
C ALA A 37 3.48 -16.82 -2.32
N ARG A 38 3.19 -16.30 -1.12
CA ARG A 38 2.62 -14.95 -0.97
C ARG A 38 3.55 -13.89 -1.54
N MET A 39 4.84 -13.93 -1.19
CA MET A 39 5.81 -12.94 -1.70
C MET A 39 5.95 -12.98 -3.22
N ALA A 40 5.97 -14.17 -3.83
CA ALA A 40 5.97 -14.29 -5.28
C ALA A 40 4.68 -13.73 -5.92
N ALA A 41 3.52 -13.92 -5.27
CA ALA A 41 2.25 -13.36 -5.73
C ALA A 41 2.20 -11.82 -5.59
N GLU A 42 2.79 -11.28 -4.54
CA GLU A 42 3.01 -9.83 -4.33
C GLU A 42 3.85 -9.24 -5.48
N ASP A 43 5.02 -9.83 -5.74
CA ASP A 43 5.92 -9.39 -6.81
C ASP A 43 5.25 -9.46 -8.19
N ALA A 44 4.50 -10.53 -8.45
CA ALA A 44 3.77 -10.73 -9.70
C ALA A 44 2.66 -9.68 -9.89
N ALA A 45 1.86 -9.42 -8.85
CA ALA A 45 0.79 -8.43 -8.89
C ALA A 45 1.36 -7.01 -9.10
N GLU A 46 2.45 -6.67 -8.41
CA GLU A 46 3.10 -5.37 -8.54
C GLU A 46 3.70 -5.16 -9.94
N LYS A 47 4.38 -6.19 -10.47
CA LYS A 47 4.91 -6.18 -11.83
C LYS A 47 3.78 -6.02 -12.86
N LYS A 48 2.72 -6.82 -12.76
CA LYS A 48 1.56 -6.79 -13.67
C LYS A 48 0.89 -5.42 -13.65
N SER A 49 0.65 -4.86 -12.47
CA SER A 49 0.07 -3.53 -12.30
C SER A 49 0.93 -2.45 -12.97
N ARG A 50 2.25 -2.44 -12.71
CA ARG A 50 3.17 -1.48 -13.37
C ARG A 50 3.18 -1.59 -14.88
N GLU A 51 3.27 -2.81 -15.42
CA GLU A 51 3.34 -3.04 -16.85
C GLU A 51 2.05 -2.63 -17.57
N LEU A 52 0.89 -2.94 -17.00
CA LEU A 52 -0.40 -2.57 -17.60
C LEU A 52 -0.68 -1.07 -17.49
N ASN A 53 -0.34 -0.44 -16.37
CA ASN A 53 -0.43 1.02 -16.24
C ASN A 53 0.46 1.72 -17.27
N ALA A 54 1.72 1.30 -17.40
CA ALA A 54 2.62 1.88 -18.41
C ALA A 54 2.07 1.72 -19.83
N LYS A 55 1.50 0.57 -20.18
CA LYS A 55 0.86 0.35 -21.49
C LYS A 55 -0.39 1.21 -21.69
N ALA A 56 -1.23 1.35 -20.66
CA ALA A 56 -2.42 2.19 -20.71
C ALA A 56 -2.05 3.67 -20.87
N ASP A 57 -1.03 4.15 -20.16
CA ASP A 57 -0.50 5.52 -20.27
C ASP A 57 0.05 5.80 -21.67
N GLU A 58 0.84 4.88 -22.23
CA GLU A 58 1.35 4.99 -23.60
C GLU A 58 0.21 4.98 -24.63
N ALA A 59 -0.80 4.13 -24.46
CA ALA A 59 -1.98 4.13 -25.33
C ALA A 59 -2.73 5.47 -25.27
N GLY A 60 -2.87 6.05 -24.08
CA GLY A 60 -3.49 7.37 -23.86
C GLY A 60 -2.80 8.50 -24.63
N LYS A 61 -1.46 8.49 -24.70
CA LYS A 61 -0.68 9.46 -25.47
C LYS A 61 -0.98 9.41 -26.97
N THR A 62 -1.26 8.22 -27.50
CA THR A 62 -1.56 8.04 -28.94
C THR A 62 -3.00 8.38 -29.31
N THR A 63 -3.94 8.29 -28.38
CA THR A 63 -5.37 8.59 -28.62
C THR A 63 -5.68 10.09 -28.69
N GLY A 64 -4.83 10.96 -28.14
CA GLY A 64 -4.97 12.42 -28.21
C GLY A 64 -4.65 13.04 -29.58
N GLN A 65 -4.13 12.27 -30.53
CA GLN A 65 -3.77 12.72 -31.88
C GLN A 65 -4.92 12.63 -32.90
N THR A 66 -6.17 12.82 -32.46
CA THR A 66 -7.27 13.05 -33.42
C THR A 66 -7.21 14.49 -33.87
N GLY A 67 -6.46 14.76 -34.94
CA GLY A 67 -6.51 16.06 -35.62
C GLY A 67 -7.94 16.43 -35.97
N THR A 68 -8.23 17.73 -36.01
CA THR A 68 -9.54 18.25 -36.45
C THR A 68 -9.84 17.73 -37.86
N ARG A 69 -10.80 16.80 -37.98
CA ARG A 69 -11.22 16.29 -39.29
C ARG A 69 -11.84 17.42 -40.10
N GLN A 70 -11.29 17.67 -41.27
CA GLN A 70 -11.90 18.58 -42.24
C GLN A 70 -13.08 17.88 -42.95
N PRO A 71 -14.16 18.62 -43.30
CA PRO A 71 -15.24 18.11 -44.13
C PRO A 71 -14.68 17.53 -45.44
N ALA A 72 -15.16 16.33 -45.83
CA ALA A 72 -14.71 15.72 -47.08
C ALA A 72 -15.18 16.55 -48.28
N GLN A 73 -14.26 16.87 -49.19
CA GLN A 73 -14.54 17.67 -50.39
C GLN A 73 -14.85 16.80 -51.62
N ASN A 74 -14.53 15.50 -51.57
CA ASN A 74 -14.78 14.53 -52.63
C ASN A 74 -14.83 13.09 -52.06
N ALA A 75 -15.15 12.12 -52.92
CA ALA A 75 -15.29 10.70 -52.54
C ALA A 75 -13.98 10.07 -52.04
N GLU A 76 -12.83 10.45 -52.60
CA GLU A 76 -11.52 9.95 -52.16
C GLU A 76 -11.20 10.42 -50.73
N GLN A 77 -11.47 11.71 -50.44
CA GLN A 77 -11.32 12.29 -49.11
C GLN A 77 -12.29 11.65 -48.11
N ALA A 78 -13.53 11.35 -48.53
CA ALA A 78 -14.49 10.65 -47.70
C ALA A 78 -14.01 9.24 -47.32
N ALA A 79 -13.42 8.50 -48.27
CA ALA A 79 -12.86 7.18 -48.01
C ALA A 79 -11.67 7.24 -47.02
N LYS A 80 -10.75 8.20 -47.20
CA LYS A 80 -9.63 8.42 -46.26
C LYS A 80 -10.11 8.77 -44.85
N ASN A 81 -11.08 9.68 -44.73
CA ASN A 81 -11.66 10.06 -43.45
C ASN A 81 -12.32 8.86 -42.74
N ALA A 82 -12.99 7.98 -43.49
CA ALA A 82 -13.60 6.76 -42.95
C ALA A 82 -12.56 5.75 -42.47
N GLU A 83 -11.48 5.54 -43.23
CA GLU A 83 -10.37 4.66 -42.84
C GLU A 83 -9.69 5.17 -41.56
N GLU A 84 -9.42 6.47 -41.46
CA GLU A 84 -8.89 7.08 -40.25
C GLU A 84 -9.86 6.97 -39.06
N ALA A 85 -11.16 7.03 -39.31
CA ALA A 85 -12.18 6.83 -38.28
C ALA A 85 -12.16 5.40 -37.75
N ALA A 86 -12.09 4.41 -38.63
CA ALA A 86 -11.98 3.01 -38.24
C ALA A 86 -10.71 2.75 -37.43
N LYS A 87 -9.55 3.26 -37.88
CA LYS A 87 -8.27 3.14 -37.14
C LYS A 87 -8.33 3.85 -35.77
N GLY A 88 -8.93 5.04 -35.72
CA GLY A 88 -9.13 5.78 -34.47
C GLY A 88 -10.03 5.02 -33.49
N ALA A 89 -11.14 4.45 -33.97
CA ALA A 89 -12.03 3.63 -33.16
C ALA A 89 -11.35 2.36 -32.64
N GLN A 90 -10.53 1.69 -33.47
CA GLN A 90 -9.75 0.53 -33.05
C GLN A 90 -8.77 0.88 -31.93
N ARG A 91 -8.00 1.97 -32.09
CA ARG A 91 -7.06 2.44 -31.05
C ARG A 91 -7.78 2.81 -29.75
N ALA A 92 -8.95 3.45 -29.86
CA ALA A 92 -9.76 3.78 -28.69
C ALA A 92 -10.25 2.52 -27.97
N ALA A 93 -10.68 1.49 -28.70
CA ALA A 93 -11.10 0.22 -28.12
C ALA A 93 -9.94 -0.52 -27.44
N GLU A 94 -8.76 -0.55 -28.07
CA GLU A 94 -7.53 -1.12 -27.50
C GLU A 94 -7.10 -0.37 -26.23
N GLY A 95 -7.11 0.97 -26.26
CA GLY A 95 -6.84 1.80 -25.10
C GLY A 95 -7.84 1.58 -23.96
N ALA A 96 -9.14 1.49 -24.27
CA ALA A 96 -10.17 1.21 -23.28
C ALA A 96 -9.95 -0.16 -22.61
N LYS A 97 -9.61 -1.18 -23.39
CA LYS A 97 -9.27 -2.52 -22.86
C LYS A 97 -8.04 -2.47 -21.95
N LEU A 98 -6.96 -1.80 -22.37
CA LEU A 98 -5.76 -1.66 -21.54
C LEU A 98 -6.04 -0.95 -20.22
N ASN A 99 -6.88 0.09 -20.21
CA ASN A 99 -7.28 0.77 -18.99
C ASN A 99 -8.12 -0.14 -18.06
N ALA A 100 -9.02 -0.94 -18.62
CA ALA A 100 -9.77 -1.93 -17.85
C ALA A 100 -8.84 -3.00 -17.23
N ASP A 101 -7.92 -3.55 -18.02
CA ASP A 101 -6.95 -4.54 -17.56
C ASP A 101 -6.03 -3.96 -16.48
N ALA A 102 -5.57 -2.71 -16.66
CA ALA A 102 -4.76 -1.99 -15.67
C ALA A 102 -5.51 -1.76 -14.36
N THR A 103 -6.79 -1.38 -14.43
CA THR A 103 -7.65 -1.22 -13.26
C THR A 103 -7.80 -2.54 -12.49
N MET A 104 -8.06 -3.64 -13.19
CA MET A 104 -8.17 -4.96 -12.55
C MET A 104 -6.85 -5.42 -11.91
N ALA A 105 -5.70 -5.10 -12.53
CA ALA A 105 -4.41 -5.38 -11.94
C ALA A 105 -4.12 -4.52 -10.70
N MET A 106 -4.63 -3.28 -10.64
CA MET A 106 -4.59 -2.48 -9.41
C MET A 106 -5.46 -3.10 -8.31
N VAL A 107 -6.65 -3.62 -8.63
CA VAL A 107 -7.50 -4.32 -7.66
C VAL A 107 -6.78 -5.53 -7.08
N GLU A 108 -6.18 -6.37 -7.93
CA GLU A 108 -5.38 -7.51 -7.50
C GLU A 108 -4.21 -7.09 -6.58
N LEU A 109 -3.52 -6.00 -6.92
CA LEU A 109 -2.47 -5.44 -6.08
C LEU A 109 -3.00 -4.93 -4.72
N MET A 110 -4.17 -4.29 -4.69
CA MET A 110 -4.82 -3.85 -3.46
C MET A 110 -5.15 -5.03 -2.54
N GLU A 111 -5.66 -6.13 -3.07
CA GLU A 111 -5.91 -7.35 -2.30
C GLU A 111 -4.61 -7.89 -1.65
N LYS A 112 -3.47 -7.82 -2.36
CA LYS A 112 -2.17 -8.21 -1.79
C LYS A 112 -1.73 -7.26 -0.68
N ARG A 113 -1.93 -5.95 -0.84
CA ARG A 113 -1.64 -4.96 0.20
C ARG A 113 -2.46 -5.20 1.46
N GLU A 114 -3.76 -5.46 1.32
CA GLU A 114 -4.64 -5.76 2.44
C GLU A 114 -4.21 -7.03 3.18
N ALA A 115 -3.89 -8.10 2.45
CA ALA A 115 -3.41 -9.34 3.04
C ALA A 115 -2.08 -9.15 3.80
N ARG A 116 -1.14 -8.38 3.21
CA ARG A 116 0.14 -8.02 3.83
C ARG A 116 -0.08 -7.19 5.10
N ASP A 117 -0.90 -6.15 5.03
CA ASP A 117 -1.18 -5.25 6.16
C ASP A 117 -1.88 -5.99 7.31
N ALA A 118 -2.80 -6.90 6.99
CA ALA A 118 -3.48 -7.74 7.96
C ALA A 118 -2.51 -8.70 8.66
N ALA A 119 -1.65 -9.40 7.91
CA ALA A 119 -0.62 -10.28 8.48
C ALA A 119 0.36 -9.49 9.37
N PHE A 120 0.87 -8.36 8.85
CA PHE A 120 1.81 -7.51 9.59
C PHE A 120 1.21 -6.95 10.89
N SER A 121 -0.06 -6.53 10.86
CA SER A 121 -0.76 -6.00 12.04
C SER A 121 -1.09 -7.10 13.06
N ALA A 122 -1.38 -8.32 12.60
CA ALA A 122 -1.72 -9.45 13.47
C ALA A 122 -0.47 -10.07 14.11
N GLU A 123 0.64 -10.15 13.40
CA GLU A 123 1.83 -10.88 13.85
C GLU A 123 2.84 -9.94 14.53
N GLY A 124 2.82 -8.66 14.16
CA GLY A 124 3.82 -7.69 14.52
C GLY A 124 5.08 -7.80 13.66
N GLY A 125 5.85 -6.72 13.62
CA GLY A 125 7.09 -6.68 12.86
C GLY A 125 7.65 -5.29 12.71
N ALA A 126 8.68 -5.17 11.88
CA ALA A 126 9.28 -3.91 11.50
C ALA A 126 9.21 -3.73 9.98
N SER A 127 8.72 -2.57 9.56
CA SER A 127 8.68 -2.15 8.16
C SER A 127 9.74 -1.09 7.91
N PHE A 128 10.48 -1.24 6.82
CA PHE A 128 11.52 -0.33 6.38
C PHE A 128 11.18 0.20 4.98
N GLY A 129 11.19 1.53 4.84
CA GLY A 129 11.19 2.17 3.53
C GLY A 129 12.61 2.57 3.10
N LYS A 130 12.69 3.34 2.01
CA LYS A 130 13.95 3.87 1.48
C LYS A 130 14.79 4.63 2.53
N ASP A 131 14.14 5.41 3.38
CA ASP A 131 14.80 6.27 4.37
C ASP A 131 15.01 5.57 5.74
N GLY A 132 14.71 4.28 5.84
CA GLY A 132 14.90 3.46 7.02
C GLY A 132 13.59 3.03 7.70
N LEU A 133 13.66 2.75 9.01
CA LEU A 133 12.53 2.25 9.78
C LEU A 133 11.34 3.22 9.69
N ARG A 134 10.20 2.72 9.21
CA ARG A 134 8.98 3.51 9.07
C ARG A 134 7.85 3.09 10.00
N GLN A 135 7.81 1.82 10.41
CA GLN A 135 6.75 1.31 11.25
C GLN A 135 7.24 0.13 12.10
N LEU A 136 6.74 0.05 13.33
CA LEU A 136 6.84 -1.12 14.19
C LEU A 136 5.42 -1.53 14.58
N ALA A 137 4.95 -2.68 14.12
CA ALA A 137 3.73 -3.29 14.65
C ALA A 137 4.10 -4.09 15.90
N ALA A 138 3.31 -3.95 16.95
CA ALA A 138 3.48 -4.71 18.19
C ALA A 138 3.02 -6.17 17.98
N PRO A 139 3.74 -7.18 18.48
CA PRO A 139 3.24 -8.55 18.47
C PRO A 139 2.02 -8.69 19.41
N PRO A 140 1.15 -9.71 19.25
CA PRO A 140 -0.12 -9.83 19.97
C PRO A 140 -0.05 -9.73 21.49
N THR A 141 1.06 -10.17 22.08
CA THR A 141 1.26 -10.20 23.53
C THR A 141 1.91 -8.93 24.08
N ALA A 142 2.37 -8.04 23.21
CA ALA A 142 2.99 -6.79 23.63
C ALA A 142 1.94 -5.78 24.08
N LYS A 143 2.34 -4.98 25.07
CA LYS A 143 1.56 -3.88 25.60
C LYS A 143 2.45 -2.64 25.68
N THR A 144 1.83 -1.48 25.60
CA THR A 144 2.47 -0.21 25.94
C THR A 144 2.81 -0.17 27.44
N ALA A 145 3.57 0.83 27.86
CA ALA A 145 3.91 1.03 29.27
C ALA A 145 2.66 1.24 30.15
N GLU A 146 1.60 1.78 29.57
CA GLU A 146 0.30 2.02 30.20
C GLU A 146 -0.60 0.76 30.20
N GLY A 147 -0.10 -0.37 29.69
CA GLY A 147 -0.80 -1.65 29.69
C GLY A 147 -1.83 -1.81 28.55
N ILE A 148 -1.81 -0.91 27.56
CA ILE A 148 -2.71 -0.98 26.40
C ILE A 148 -2.09 -1.86 25.31
N GLY A 149 -2.88 -2.81 24.82
CA GLY A 149 -2.49 -3.71 23.73
C GLY A 149 -3.71 -4.41 23.17
N THR A 150 -3.50 -5.44 22.36
CA THR A 150 -4.59 -6.25 21.81
C THR A 150 -5.50 -6.78 22.93
N GLY A 151 -6.81 -6.60 22.77
CA GLY A 151 -7.85 -7.00 23.72
C GLY A 151 -8.28 -5.91 24.71
N SER A 152 -7.50 -4.84 24.90
CA SER A 152 -7.88 -3.67 25.70
C SER A 152 -9.12 -3.00 25.12
N THR A 153 -9.98 -2.44 25.97
CA THR A 153 -11.18 -1.73 25.52
C THR A 153 -10.85 -0.31 25.05
N VAL A 154 -11.74 0.30 24.26
CA VAL A 154 -11.62 1.72 23.89
C VAL A 154 -11.65 2.63 25.12
N GLU A 155 -12.41 2.26 26.16
CA GLU A 155 -12.46 3.03 27.41
C GLU A 155 -11.10 3.03 28.11
N GLU A 156 -10.45 1.87 28.23
CA GLU A 156 -9.10 1.76 28.78
C GLU A 156 -8.08 2.56 27.96
N LEU A 157 -8.17 2.47 26.64
CA LEU A 157 -7.32 3.22 25.71
C LEU A 157 -7.46 4.74 25.91
N LYS A 158 -8.70 5.24 25.94
CA LYS A 158 -9.00 6.66 26.14
C LYS A 158 -8.56 7.14 27.51
N LYS A 159 -8.87 6.39 28.57
CA LYS A 159 -8.41 6.69 29.92
C LYS A 159 -6.88 6.83 30.01
N ALA A 160 -6.15 5.98 29.29
CA ALA A 160 -4.68 6.02 29.28
C ALA A 160 -4.09 7.20 28.48
N TYR A 161 -4.69 7.58 27.35
CA TYR A 161 -4.03 8.47 26.39
C TYR A 161 -4.81 9.71 25.94
N GLU A 162 -6.11 9.81 26.21
CA GLU A 162 -6.89 11.01 25.91
C GLU A 162 -6.33 12.27 26.60
N PRO A 163 -5.89 12.22 27.88
CA PRO A 163 -5.18 13.33 28.52
C PRO A 163 -3.85 13.71 27.84
N ARG A 164 -3.31 12.82 27.00
CA ARG A 164 -2.06 13.01 26.25
C ARG A 164 -2.30 13.41 24.79
N GLY A 165 -3.56 13.64 24.40
CA GLY A 165 -3.93 14.06 23.06
C GLY A 165 -4.22 12.93 22.08
N LEU A 166 -4.64 11.75 22.57
CA LEU A 166 -5.20 10.70 21.71
C LEU A 166 -6.39 11.26 20.93
N LYS A 167 -6.43 11.01 19.62
CA LYS A 167 -7.53 11.41 18.73
C LYS A 167 -7.91 10.28 17.79
N LEU A 168 -9.15 10.27 17.32
CA LEU A 168 -9.54 9.42 16.20
C LEU A 168 -9.07 10.08 14.90
N GLY A 169 -8.25 9.38 14.12
CA GLY A 169 -7.78 9.83 12.81
C GLY A 169 -8.82 9.61 11.70
N GLU A 170 -8.57 10.21 10.54
CA GLU A 170 -9.43 10.04 9.33
C GLU A 170 -9.45 8.59 8.82
N ASN A 171 -8.43 7.80 9.16
CA ASN A 171 -8.36 6.37 8.86
C ASN A 171 -9.11 5.50 9.88
N GLU A 172 -9.96 6.11 10.71
CA GLU A 172 -10.75 5.45 11.78
C GLU A 172 -9.89 4.71 12.83
N ARG A 173 -8.60 5.06 12.93
CA ARG A 173 -7.68 4.53 13.96
C ARG A 173 -7.37 5.60 14.98
N TYR A 174 -7.20 5.19 16.24
CA TYR A 174 -6.81 6.13 17.28
C TYR A 174 -5.31 6.42 17.17
N GLN A 175 -4.94 7.70 17.19
CA GLN A 175 -3.58 8.16 16.99
C GLN A 175 -3.12 9.05 18.15
N LEU A 176 -1.87 8.86 18.57
CA LEU A 176 -1.22 9.67 19.60
C LEU A 176 0.20 10.01 19.16
N ALA A 177 0.51 11.30 19.03
CA ALA A 177 1.87 11.75 18.76
C ALA A 177 2.81 11.44 19.95
N ILE A 178 4.06 11.07 19.66
CA ILE A 178 5.04 10.77 20.69
C ILE A 178 5.88 12.02 20.96
N ALA A 179 5.73 12.57 22.17
CA ALA A 179 6.23 13.90 22.51
C ALA A 179 7.73 14.09 22.28
N ASP A 180 8.55 13.06 22.50
CA ASP A 180 10.01 13.08 22.36
C ASP A 180 10.52 12.48 21.04
N LYS A 181 9.61 12.05 20.15
CA LYS A 181 9.94 11.48 18.84
C LYS A 181 9.12 12.16 17.77
N ALA A 182 9.66 13.28 17.28
CA ALA A 182 9.10 14.00 16.14
C ALA A 182 8.84 13.03 14.97
N ASN A 183 7.71 13.23 14.29
CA ASN A 183 7.23 12.40 13.17
C ASN A 183 6.81 10.97 13.53
N TRP A 184 6.82 10.58 14.80
CA TRP A 184 6.31 9.29 15.25
C TRP A 184 5.00 9.42 16.03
N SER A 185 4.11 8.46 15.80
CA SER A 185 2.87 8.31 16.54
C SER A 185 2.62 6.86 16.90
N TYR A 186 1.91 6.66 18.00
CA TYR A 186 1.14 5.44 18.18
C TYR A 186 -0.09 5.47 17.29
N GLU A 187 -0.44 4.32 16.76
CA GLU A 187 -1.72 4.03 16.14
C GLU A 187 -2.32 2.78 16.76
N PHE A 188 -3.59 2.87 17.13
CA PHE A 188 -4.37 1.77 17.68
C PHE A 188 -5.54 1.49 16.75
N THR A 189 -5.55 0.28 16.18
CA THR A 189 -6.69 -0.22 15.42
C THR A 189 -7.71 -0.80 16.39
N VAL A 190 -8.98 -0.44 16.21
CA VAL A 190 -10.08 -0.88 17.07
C VAL A 190 -11.13 -1.60 16.23
N LYS A 191 -11.63 -2.72 16.75
CA LYS A 191 -12.80 -3.44 16.23
C LYS A 191 -13.63 -3.94 17.40
N ASP A 192 -14.96 -3.89 17.29
CA ASP A 192 -15.87 -4.39 18.33
C ASP A 192 -15.56 -3.82 19.72
N ASN A 193 -15.26 -2.52 19.77
CA ASN A 193 -14.89 -1.77 20.98
C ASN A 193 -13.61 -2.25 21.69
N LYS A 194 -12.74 -2.98 20.99
CA LYS A 194 -11.45 -3.47 21.49
C LYS A 194 -10.30 -3.11 20.56
N VAL A 195 -9.15 -2.82 21.14
CA VAL A 195 -7.88 -2.70 20.41
C VAL A 195 -7.53 -4.05 19.81
N THR A 196 -7.31 -4.10 18.50
CA THR A 196 -6.91 -5.31 17.77
C THR A 196 -5.44 -5.29 17.37
N ALA A 197 -4.88 -4.10 17.14
CA ALA A 197 -3.47 -3.92 16.81
C ALA A 197 -2.94 -2.61 17.38
N VAL A 198 -1.65 -2.59 17.68
CA VAL A 198 -0.90 -1.40 18.09
C VAL A 198 0.32 -1.26 17.19
N SER A 199 0.54 -0.08 16.64
CA SER A 199 1.72 0.22 15.84
C SER A 199 2.34 1.55 16.26
N LEU A 200 3.66 1.64 16.09
CA LEU A 200 4.39 2.90 16.02
C LEU A 200 4.59 3.21 14.54
N LEU A 201 4.05 4.32 14.06
CA LEU A 201 4.24 4.78 12.68
C LEU A 201 5.08 6.03 12.67
N SER A 202 5.96 6.12 11.69
CA SER A 202 6.62 7.35 11.30
C SER A 202 5.95 7.97 10.07
N SER A 203 6.27 9.22 9.77
CA SER A 203 5.89 9.85 8.49
C SER A 203 6.71 9.38 7.27
N ALA A 204 7.69 8.47 7.44
CA ALA A 204 8.51 7.96 6.34
C ALA A 204 7.70 7.07 5.38
N LYS A 205 7.98 7.20 4.08
CA LYS A 205 7.33 6.46 2.99
C LYS A 205 8.12 5.20 2.62
N CYS A 206 7.47 4.26 1.93
CA CYS A 206 8.15 3.09 1.35
C CYS A 206 9.17 3.49 0.28
N SER A 207 8.75 4.38 -0.64
CA SER A 207 9.51 4.84 -1.81
C SER A 207 9.41 6.34 -2.02
#